data_AF-A0A8S0R4E5-F1
#
_entry.id   AF-A0A8S0R4E5-F1
#
_cell.length_a   1.000
_cell.length_b   1.000
_cell.length_c   1.000
_cell.angle_alpha   90.00
_cell.angle_beta   90.00
_cell.angle_gamma   90.00
#
_symmetry.space_group_name_H-M   'P 1'
#
loop_
_entity.id
_entity.type
_entity.pdbx_description
1 polymer ?
#
loop_
_entity_poly.entity_id
_entity_poly.type
_entity_poly.pdbx_seq_one_letter_code
_entity_poly.pdbx_strand_id
1 'polypeptide(L)'
;MSVKSAGNLSTLFDVGGIVGGILAGYISDRLKARAITAASFMYAAIPAMLLYRSYGYMSKSINVVLMMIAGLFVNGPYALITTAVSADLGTHSSLRGDSRALATVTAIIDGTGSIGAALGPLLTGFLSTKGWDAVFVMLTVGAFTAGLLISQLVVTEVKEKFCKQMPSRQNDLAGPASHPLLSERR
;
A
#
# COMPACT_ATOMS: atom_id res chain seq x y z
N MET A 1 -31.80 6.15 4.19
CA MET A 1 -31.44 5.13 3.18
C MET A 1 -32.11 3.82 3.57
N SER A 2 -32.63 3.05 2.61
CA SER A 2 -33.06 1.67 2.88
C SER A 2 -31.85 0.76 3.08
N VAL A 3 -31.99 -0.33 3.83
CA VAL A 3 -30.92 -1.32 4.08
C VAL A 3 -30.33 -1.84 2.77
N LYS A 4 -31.15 -2.03 1.73
CA LYS A 4 -30.69 -2.38 0.37
C LYS A 4 -29.79 -1.32 -0.26
N SER A 5 -30.07 -0.03 -0.03
CA SER A 5 -29.26 1.06 -0.57
C SER A 5 -27.91 1.19 0.15
N ALA A 6 -27.85 0.87 1.44
CA ALA A 6 -26.59 0.83 2.19
C ALA A 6 -25.70 -0.34 1.76
N GLY A 7 -26.30 -1.53 1.57
CA GLY A 7 -25.58 -2.70 1.06
C GLY A 7 -25.05 -2.52 -0.37
N ASN A 8 -25.80 -1.85 -1.26
CA ASN A 8 -25.30 -1.50 -2.58
C ASN A 8 -24.19 -0.43 -2.56
N LEU A 9 -24.07 0.33 -1.47
CA LEU A 9 -23.02 1.32 -1.30
C LEU A 9 -21.71 0.67 -0.87
N SER A 10 -21.76 -0.32 0.02
CA SER A 10 -20.57 -1.05 0.45
C SER A 10 -19.95 -1.86 -0.69
N THR A 11 -20.76 -2.43 -1.59
CA THR A 11 -20.21 -3.13 -2.76
C THR A 11 -19.41 -2.21 -3.68
N LEU A 12 -19.75 -0.92 -3.77
CA LEU A 12 -19.00 0.06 -4.55
C LEU A 12 -17.64 0.37 -3.94
N PHE A 13 -17.54 0.36 -2.61
CA PHE A 13 -16.26 0.45 -1.91
C PHE A 13 -15.36 -0.73 -2.29
N ASP A 14 -15.90 -1.95 -2.32
CA ASP A 14 -15.15 -3.15 -2.70
C ASP A 14 -14.70 -3.10 -4.17
N VAL A 15 -15.58 -2.65 -5.08
CA VAL A 15 -15.23 -2.44 -6.51
C VAL A 15 -14.09 -1.44 -6.65
N GLY A 16 -14.18 -0.29 -5.97
CA GLY A 16 -13.11 0.69 -5.91
C GLY A 16 -11.81 0.07 -5.39
N GLY A 17 -11.91 -0.80 -4.38
CA GLY A 17 -10.79 -1.50 -3.80
C GLY A 17 -10.11 -2.51 -4.72
N ILE A 18 -10.86 -3.26 -5.53
CA ILE A 18 -10.29 -4.14 -6.56
C ILE A 18 -9.46 -3.31 -7.55
N VAL A 19 -10.03 -2.21 -8.06
CA VAL A 19 -9.34 -1.30 -8.97
C VAL A 19 -8.10 -0.71 -8.30
N GLY A 20 -8.21 -0.30 -7.03
CA GLY A 20 -7.10 0.23 -6.24
C GLY A 20 -5.98 -0.78 -6.02
N GLY A 21 -6.30 -2.05 -5.75
CA GLY A 21 -5.30 -3.11 -5.62
C GLY A 21 -4.51 -3.32 -6.91
N ILE A 22 -5.21 -3.35 -8.06
CA ILE A 22 -4.57 -3.47 -9.38
C ILE A 22 -3.69 -2.25 -9.65
N LEU A 23 -4.18 -1.04 -9.43
CA LEU A 23 -3.42 0.20 -9.65
C LEU A 23 -2.22 0.30 -8.71
N ALA A 24 -2.38 0.00 -7.43
CA ALA A 24 -1.29 0.03 -6.46
C ALA A 24 -0.21 -1.01 -6.82
N GLY A 25 -0.61 -2.23 -7.19
CA GLY A 25 0.30 -3.26 -7.69
C GLY A 25 1.07 -2.76 -8.91
N TYR A 26 0.36 -2.29 -9.94
CA TYR A 26 0.96 -1.77 -11.16
C TYR A 26 1.93 -0.58 -10.93
N ILE A 27 1.50 0.43 -10.16
CA ILE A 27 2.31 1.61 -9.86
C ILE A 27 3.56 1.21 -9.08
N SER A 28 3.40 0.35 -8.08
CA SER A 28 4.52 -0.07 -7.25
C SER A 28 5.53 -0.95 -7.99
N ASP A 29 5.08 -1.79 -8.93
CA ASP A 29 5.96 -2.54 -9.84
C ASP A 29 6.75 -1.61 -10.75
N ARG A 30 6.08 -0.60 -11.34
CA ARG A 30 6.71 0.39 -12.23
C ARG A 30 7.75 1.23 -11.51
N LEU A 31 7.44 1.70 -10.30
CA LEU A 31 8.34 2.49 -9.48
C LEU A 31 9.38 1.62 -8.75
N LYS A 32 9.21 0.29 -8.73
CA LYS A 32 9.90 -0.66 -7.85
C LYS A 32 9.89 -0.17 -6.39
N ALA A 33 8.77 0.38 -5.94
CA ALA A 33 8.64 1.17 -4.72
C ALA A 33 7.33 0.86 -4.00
N ARG A 34 7.32 -0.24 -3.23
CA ARG A 34 6.14 -0.76 -2.55
C ARG A 34 5.73 0.15 -1.41
N ALA A 35 6.68 0.54 -0.56
CA ALA A 35 6.43 1.36 0.62
C ALA A 35 5.96 2.76 0.22
N ILE A 36 6.60 3.38 -0.77
CA ILE A 36 6.20 4.71 -1.30
C ILE A 36 4.77 4.66 -1.82
N THR A 37 4.42 3.65 -2.60
CA THR A 37 3.08 3.53 -3.20
C THR A 37 2.03 3.32 -2.11
N ALA A 38 2.27 2.43 -1.15
CA ALA A 38 1.36 2.18 -0.04
C ALA A 38 1.15 3.41 0.85
N ALA A 39 2.23 4.12 1.22
CA ALA A 39 2.15 5.36 2.00
C ALA A 39 1.38 6.45 1.25
N SER A 40 1.65 6.62 -0.05
CA SER A 40 0.96 7.61 -0.89
C SER A 40 -0.54 7.36 -0.94
N PHE A 41 -0.95 6.10 -1.11
CA PHE A 41 -2.37 5.73 -1.10
C PHE A 41 -3.01 5.95 0.27
N MET A 42 -2.31 5.61 1.37
CA MET A 42 -2.83 5.85 2.72
C MET A 42 -2.99 7.34 3.03
N TYR A 43 -2.05 8.19 2.62
CA TYR A 43 -2.20 9.64 2.77
C TYR A 43 -3.31 10.20 1.88
N ALA A 44 -3.52 9.65 0.67
CA ALA A 44 -4.63 10.01 -0.20
C ALA A 44 -6.01 9.53 0.31
N ALA A 45 -6.05 8.47 1.11
CA ALA A 45 -7.28 8.00 1.76
C ALA A 45 -7.86 9.04 2.74
N ILE A 46 -7.02 9.84 3.40
CA ILE A 46 -7.44 10.89 4.34
C ILE A 46 -8.36 11.93 3.67
N PRO A 47 -7.93 12.67 2.63
CA PRO A 47 -8.80 13.61 1.95
C PRO A 47 -9.97 12.92 1.25
N ALA A 48 -9.82 11.69 0.76
CA ALA A 48 -10.93 10.94 0.17
C ALA A 48 -12.06 10.68 1.18
N MET A 49 -11.72 10.28 2.41
CA MET A 49 -12.69 10.07 3.49
C MET A 49 -13.34 11.38 3.95
N LEU A 50 -12.56 12.46 4.06
CA LEU A 50 -13.09 13.78 4.42
C LEU A 50 -14.05 14.33 3.33
N LEU A 51 -13.71 14.15 2.05
CA LEU A 51 -14.56 14.51 0.93
C LEU A 51 -15.83 13.66 0.92
N TYR A 52 -15.74 12.36 1.16
CA TYR A 52 -16.92 11.50 1.30
C TYR A 52 -17.82 11.97 2.43
N ARG A 53 -17.27 12.33 3.59
CA ARG A 53 -18.06 12.85 4.72
C ARG A 53 -18.74 14.18 4.37
N SER A 54 -18.03 15.08 3.69
CA SER A 54 -18.50 16.44 3.43
C SER A 54 -19.45 16.55 2.23
N TYR A 55 -19.30 15.69 1.22
CA TYR A 55 -20.05 15.79 -0.04
C TYR A 55 -20.84 14.54 -0.39
N GLY A 56 -20.68 13.43 0.34
CA GLY A 56 -21.36 12.17 0.07
C GLY A 56 -22.89 12.23 0.24
N TYR A 57 -23.43 13.27 0.87
CA TYR A 57 -24.88 13.47 0.99
C TYR A 57 -25.48 14.30 -0.17
N MET A 58 -24.65 14.96 -0.99
CA MET A 58 -25.12 15.91 -2.01
C MET A 58 -25.88 15.25 -3.16
N SER A 59 -25.38 14.12 -3.68
CA SER A 59 -26.07 13.36 -4.72
C SER A 59 -25.66 11.88 -4.68
N LYS A 60 -26.52 11.01 -5.20
CA LYS A 60 -26.21 9.56 -5.31
C LYS A 60 -24.96 9.32 -6.16
N SER A 61 -24.81 10.04 -7.27
CA SER A 61 -23.64 9.88 -8.15
C SER A 61 -22.34 10.30 -7.46
N ILE A 62 -22.34 11.43 -6.74
CA ILE A 62 -21.18 11.89 -5.96
C ILE A 62 -20.85 10.87 -4.86
N ASN A 63 -21.87 10.34 -4.18
CA ASN A 63 -21.68 9.31 -3.17
C ASN A 63 -21.00 8.06 -3.75
N VAL A 64 -21.51 7.54 -4.88
CA VAL A 64 -20.95 6.38 -5.59
C VAL A 64 -19.48 6.61 -5.95
N VAL A 65 -19.16 7.74 -6.57
CA VAL A 65 -17.79 8.08 -6.99
C VAL A 65 -16.86 8.19 -5.79
N LEU A 66 -17.26 8.93 -4.75
CA LEU A 66 -16.45 9.10 -3.56
C LEU A 66 -16.26 7.77 -2.80
N MET A 67 -17.25 6.88 -2.81
CA MET A 67 -17.12 5.56 -2.20
C MET A 67 -16.12 4.67 -2.96
N MET A 68 -16.14 4.69 -4.30
CA MET A 68 -15.13 4.00 -5.10
C MET A 68 -13.72 4.58 -4.87
N ILE A 69 -13.59 5.91 -4.78
CA ILE A 69 -12.30 6.57 -4.50
C ILE A 69 -11.78 6.20 -3.11
N ALA A 70 -12.65 6.21 -2.09
CA ALA A 70 -12.28 5.78 -0.75
C ALA A 70 -11.84 4.31 -0.74
N GLY A 71 -12.59 3.42 -1.41
CA GLY A 71 -12.23 2.01 -1.56
C GLY A 71 -10.89 1.81 -2.24
N LEU A 72 -10.63 2.56 -3.32
CA LEU A 72 -9.37 2.53 -4.07
C LEU A 72 -8.17 2.83 -3.16
N PHE A 73 -8.24 3.92 -2.39
CA PHE A 73 -7.11 4.35 -1.57
C PHE A 73 -6.94 3.58 -0.26
N VAL A 74 -8.00 2.94 0.26
CA VAL A 74 -7.92 2.13 1.48
C VAL A 74 -7.56 0.68 1.17
N ASN A 75 -8.24 0.05 0.21
CA ASN A 75 -8.02 -1.36 -0.10
C ASN A 75 -6.80 -1.57 -1.03
N GLY A 76 -6.39 -0.55 -1.80
CA GLY A 76 -5.16 -0.59 -2.59
C GLY A 76 -3.90 -0.91 -1.78
N PRO A 77 -3.56 -0.12 -0.74
CA PRO A 77 -2.41 -0.41 0.12
C PRO A 77 -2.60 -1.70 0.92
N TYR A 78 -3.82 -2.05 1.34
CA TYR A 78 -4.10 -3.34 1.97
C TYR A 78 -3.73 -4.52 1.04
N ALA A 79 -4.19 -4.50 -0.21
CA ALA A 79 -3.86 -5.52 -1.20
C ALA A 79 -2.35 -5.58 -1.47
N LEU A 80 -1.69 -4.43 -1.61
CA LEU A 80 -0.26 -4.34 -1.87
C LEU A 80 0.57 -4.90 -0.70
N ILE A 81 0.22 -4.57 0.55
CA ILE A 81 0.94 -5.06 1.74
C ILE A 81 0.74 -6.56 1.93
N THR A 82 -0.49 -7.05 1.79
CA THR A 82 -0.80 -8.48 2.03
C THR A 82 -0.21 -9.38 0.95
N THR A 83 -0.17 -8.92 -0.30
CA THR A 83 0.25 -9.76 -1.44
C THR A 83 1.68 -9.47 -1.88
N ALA A 84 1.96 -8.24 -2.32
CA ALA A 84 3.22 -7.89 -2.97
C ALA A 84 4.39 -7.87 -1.96
N VAL A 85 4.19 -7.33 -0.75
CA VAL A 85 5.24 -7.32 0.28
C VAL A 85 5.54 -8.74 0.77
N SER A 86 4.52 -9.59 0.96
CA SER A 86 4.72 -11.00 1.31
C SER A 86 5.49 -11.75 0.22
N ALA A 87 5.18 -11.51 -1.06
CA ALA A 87 5.90 -12.10 -2.18
C ALA A 87 7.36 -11.60 -2.24
N ASP A 88 7.59 -10.29 -2.08
CA ASP A 88 8.92 -9.69 -2.09
C ASP A 88 9.79 -10.26 -0.96
N LEU A 89 9.23 -10.40 0.25
CA LEU A 89 9.91 -11.03 1.39
C LEU A 89 10.30 -12.49 1.11
N GLY A 90 9.47 -13.26 0.41
CA GLY A 90 9.79 -14.63 0.01
C GLY A 90 10.97 -14.76 -0.95
N THR A 91 11.28 -13.70 -1.69
CA THR A 91 12.44 -13.65 -2.60
C THR A 91 13.66 -12.97 -2.00
N HIS A 92 13.52 -12.35 -0.82
CA HIS A 92 14.60 -11.64 -0.13
C HIS A 92 15.71 -12.60 0.28
N SER A 93 16.98 -12.19 0.14
CA SER A 93 18.15 -13.05 0.39
C SER A 93 18.17 -13.70 1.78
N SER A 94 17.57 -13.03 2.77
CA SER A 94 17.44 -13.50 4.15
C SER A 94 16.42 -14.62 4.37
N LEU A 95 15.47 -14.80 3.44
CA LEU A 95 14.34 -15.74 3.55
C LEU A 95 14.23 -16.68 2.34
N ARG A 96 15.07 -16.48 1.31
CA ARG A 96 15.03 -17.22 0.06
C ARG A 96 15.35 -18.70 0.30
N GLY A 97 14.34 -19.54 0.11
CA GLY A 97 14.44 -20.99 0.31
C GLY A 97 13.97 -21.48 1.69
N ASP A 98 13.73 -20.57 2.64
CA ASP A 98 13.14 -20.89 3.94
C ASP A 98 11.63 -20.64 3.93
N SER A 99 10.88 -21.64 3.49
CA SER A 99 9.42 -21.59 3.41
C SER A 99 8.75 -21.41 4.78
N ARG A 100 9.40 -21.81 5.88
CA ARG A 100 8.86 -21.65 7.24
C ARG A 100 8.96 -20.20 7.70
N ALA A 101 10.10 -19.56 7.46
CA ALA A 101 10.30 -18.16 7.81
C ALA A 101 9.35 -17.25 6.99
N LEU A 102 9.22 -17.52 5.68
CA LEU A 102 8.24 -16.82 4.84
C LEU A 102 6.80 -17.00 5.32
N ALA A 103 6.39 -18.25 5.59
CA ALA A 103 5.03 -18.54 6.08
C ALA A 103 4.74 -17.81 7.40
N THR A 104 5.73 -17.68 8.28
CA THR A 104 5.59 -16.97 9.56
C THR A 104 5.36 -15.47 9.33
N VAL A 105 6.11 -14.84 8.43
CA VAL A 105 5.90 -13.40 8.16
C VAL A 105 4.55 -13.15 7.50
N THR A 106 4.14 -13.98 6.53
CA THR A 106 2.80 -13.91 5.93
C THR A 106 1.71 -14.11 6.97
N ALA A 107 1.88 -15.06 7.90
CA ALA A 107 0.93 -15.32 8.98
C ALA A 107 0.83 -14.14 9.96
N ILE A 108 1.93 -13.43 10.23
CA ILE A 108 1.91 -12.20 11.03
C ILE A 108 1.12 -11.10 10.31
N ILE A 109 1.37 -10.90 9.01
CA ILE A 109 0.65 -9.90 8.21
C ILE A 109 -0.84 -10.20 8.21
N ASP A 110 -1.23 -11.42 7.85
CA ASP A 110 -2.63 -11.85 7.80
C ASP A 110 -3.30 -11.84 9.18
N GLY A 111 -2.58 -12.26 10.22
CA GLY A 111 -3.02 -12.23 11.61
C GLY A 111 -3.31 -10.81 12.10
N THR A 112 -2.42 -9.85 11.81
CA THR A 112 -2.66 -8.44 12.16
C THR A 112 -3.82 -7.83 11.38
N GLY A 113 -3.99 -8.20 10.10
CA GLY A 113 -5.15 -7.83 9.29
C GLY A 113 -6.46 -8.34 9.89
N SER A 114 -6.49 -9.60 10.33
CA SER A 114 -7.65 -10.23 10.98
C SER A 114 -8.04 -9.54 12.29
N ILE A 115 -7.05 -9.14 13.11
CA ILE A 115 -7.30 -8.35 14.33
C ILE A 115 -7.98 -7.01 13.97
N GLY A 116 -7.48 -6.32 12.94
CA GLY A 116 -8.09 -5.09 12.45
C GLY A 116 -9.53 -5.29 11.95
N ALA A 117 -9.78 -6.37 11.21
CA ALA A 117 -11.11 -6.73 10.72
C ALA A 117 -12.11 -7.07 11.84
N ALA A 118 -11.64 -7.58 12.97
CA ALA A 118 -12.47 -7.83 14.15
C ALA A 118 -12.73 -6.54 14.95
N LEU A 119 -11.69 -5.73 15.19
CA LEU A 119 -11.80 -4.52 16.00
C LEU A 119 -12.47 -3.36 15.27
N GLY A 120 -12.30 -3.25 13.95
CA GLY A 120 -12.83 -2.15 13.14
C GLY A 120 -14.35 -2.00 13.24
N PRO A 121 -15.15 -3.06 12.96
CA PRO A 121 -16.60 -3.04 13.12
C PRO A 121 -17.04 -2.86 14.57
N LEU A 122 -16.32 -3.44 15.54
CA LEU A 122 -16.61 -3.27 16.97
C LEU A 122 -16.50 -1.80 17.40
N LEU A 123 -15.39 -1.15 17.05
CA LEU A 123 -15.17 0.27 17.33
C LEU A 123 -16.16 1.13 16.54
N THR A 124 -16.39 0.82 15.26
CA THR A 124 -17.37 1.54 14.43
C THR A 124 -18.76 1.48 15.03
N GLY A 125 -19.20 0.30 15.50
CA GLY A 125 -20.48 0.12 16.18
C GLY A 125 -20.58 0.98 17.43
N PHE A 126 -19.58 0.93 18.31
CA PHE A 126 -19.55 1.75 19.53
C PHE A 126 -19.52 3.26 19.23
N LEU A 127 -18.64 3.72 18.33
CA LEU A 127 -18.50 5.14 18.01
C LEU A 127 -19.70 5.68 17.23
N SER A 128 -20.39 4.87 16.44
CA SER A 128 -21.58 5.30 15.70
C SER A 128 -22.70 5.78 16.64
N THR A 129 -22.75 5.30 17.89
CA THR A 129 -23.69 5.79 18.92
C THR A 129 -23.43 7.24 19.33
N LYS A 130 -22.19 7.72 19.19
CA LYS A 130 -21.77 9.10 19.47
C LYS A 130 -21.85 10.01 18.23
N GLY A 131 -22.21 9.45 17.08
CA GLY A 131 -22.32 10.16 15.81
C GLY A 131 -21.31 9.67 14.76
N TRP A 132 -21.70 9.78 13.49
CA TRP A 132 -20.88 9.31 12.36
C TRP A 132 -19.57 10.09 12.21
N ASP A 133 -19.50 11.34 12.67
CA ASP A 133 -18.24 12.11 12.66
C ASP A 133 -17.14 11.42 13.47
N ALA A 134 -17.49 10.81 14.61
CA ALA A 134 -16.53 10.08 15.44
C ALA A 134 -15.94 8.88 14.70
N VAL A 135 -16.76 8.18 13.90
CA VAL A 135 -16.30 7.06 13.05
C VAL A 135 -15.33 7.55 11.97
N PHE A 136 -15.68 8.64 11.26
CA PHE A 136 -14.80 9.19 10.24
C PHE A 136 -13.49 9.73 10.81
N VAL A 137 -13.52 10.34 11.99
CA VAL A 137 -12.29 10.76 12.71
C VAL A 137 -11.44 9.54 13.06
N MET A 138 -12.04 8.48 13.61
CA MET A 138 -11.32 7.23 13.90
C MET A 138 -10.65 6.64 12.66
N LEU A 139 -11.38 6.54 11.55
CA LEU A 139 -10.83 6.03 10.28
C LEU A 139 -9.70 6.92 9.76
N THR A 140 -9.85 8.25 9.87
CA THR A 140 -8.84 9.22 9.44
C THR A 140 -7.57 9.15 10.29
N VAL A 141 -7.71 9.07 11.62
CA VAL A 141 -6.59 8.90 12.55
C VAL A 141 -5.90 7.56 12.33
N GLY A 142 -6.66 6.49 12.10
CA GLY A 142 -6.12 5.18 11.75
C GLY A 142 -5.32 5.23 10.45
N ALA A 143 -5.87 5.85 9.40
CA ALA A 143 -5.21 6.00 8.12
C ALA A 143 -3.92 6.83 8.22
N PHE A 144 -3.96 7.93 8.96
CA PHE A 144 -2.80 8.77 9.23
C PHE A 144 -1.71 8.03 10.00
N THR A 145 -2.09 7.29 11.06
CA THR A 145 -1.16 6.49 11.86
C THR A 145 -0.51 5.40 11.02
N ALA A 146 -1.27 4.70 10.19
CA ALA A 146 -0.73 3.72 9.25
C ALA A 146 0.24 4.37 8.24
N GLY A 147 -0.14 5.51 7.66
CA GLY A 147 0.75 6.29 6.78
C GLY A 147 2.07 6.68 7.44
N LEU A 148 2.03 7.14 8.70
CA LEU A 148 3.22 7.46 9.49
C LEU A 148 4.12 6.24 9.72
N LEU A 149 3.55 5.10 10.09
CA LEU A 149 4.32 3.87 10.31
C LEU A 149 4.99 3.38 9.01
N ILE A 150 4.25 3.40 7.89
CA ILE A 150 4.79 3.02 6.57
C ILE A 150 5.85 4.03 6.12
N SER A 151 5.78 5.30 6.54
CA SER A 151 6.76 6.33 6.15
C SER A 151 8.18 6.00 6.61
N GLN A 152 8.36 5.25 7.70
CA GLN A 152 9.69 4.76 8.08
C GLN A 152 10.25 3.79 7.03
N LEU A 153 9.39 2.91 6.50
CA LEU A 153 9.73 1.98 5.42
C LEU A 153 10.02 2.73 4.11
N VAL A 154 9.31 3.83 3.84
CA VAL A 154 9.60 4.74 2.73
C VAL A 154 11.01 5.30 2.82
N VAL A 155 11.45 5.75 4.00
CA VAL A 155 12.81 6.28 4.18
C VAL A 155 13.86 5.22 3.85
N THR A 156 13.66 3.96 4.27
CA THR A 156 14.56 2.85 3.92
C THR A 156 14.57 2.59 2.41
N GLU A 157 13.40 2.50 1.79
CA GLU A 157 13.25 2.26 0.34
C GLU A 157 13.90 3.37 -0.51
N VAL A 158 13.77 4.63 -0.07
CA VAL A 158 14.41 5.78 -0.71
C VAL A 158 15.93 5.69 -0.59
N LYS A 159 16.47 5.40 0.60
CA LYS A 159 17.91 5.26 0.82
C LYS A 159 18.52 4.17 -0.06
N GLU A 160 17.86 3.01 -0.17
CA GLU A 160 18.33 1.92 -1.02
C GLU A 160 18.37 2.29 -2.50
N LYS A 161 17.38 3.03 -2.99
CA LYS A 161 17.34 3.53 -4.38
C LYS A 161 18.47 4.53 -4.66
N PHE A 162 18.71 5.47 -3.75
CA PHE A 162 19.82 6.43 -3.88
C PHE A 162 21.19 5.72 -3.83
N CYS A 163 21.38 4.78 -2.91
CA CYS A 163 22.63 4.00 -2.81
C CYS A 163 22.90 3.12 -4.03
N LYS A 164 21.87 2.61 -4.72
CA LYS A 164 22.03 1.85 -5.97
C LYS A 164 22.32 2.72 -7.19
N GLN A 165 22.06 4.03 -7.14
CA GLN A 165 22.42 4.96 -8.22
C GLN A 165 23.86 5.47 -8.12
N MET A 166 24.45 5.50 -6.91
CA MET A 166 25.84 5.92 -6.70
C MET A 166 26.98 4.96 -7.10
N PRO A 167 26.83 3.61 -7.26
CA PRO A 167 27.95 2.74 -7.63
C PRO A 167 28.24 2.78 -9.13
N SER A 168 27.31 3.28 -9.95
CA SER A 168 27.45 3.30 -11.41
C SER A 168 28.32 4.46 -11.93
N ARG A 169 28.59 5.49 -11.12
CA ARG A 169 29.38 6.64 -11.57
C ARG A 169 30.90 6.47 -11.43
N GLN A 170 31.35 5.38 -10.80
CA GLN A 170 32.77 5.11 -10.56
C GLN A 170 33.36 4.05 -11.51
N ASN A 171 32.53 3.23 -12.16
CA ASN A 171 32.98 2.27 -13.18
C ASN A 171 33.13 2.87 -14.59
N ASP A 172 32.58 4.04 -14.87
CA ASP A 172 32.76 4.72 -16.17
C ASP A 172 34.04 5.58 -16.25
N LEU A 173 34.77 5.73 -15.13
CA LEU A 173 36.02 6.50 -15.06
C LEU A 173 37.29 5.64 -15.02
N ALA A 174 37.17 4.32 -14.97
CA ALA A 174 38.28 3.37 -15.13
C ALA A 174 38.29 2.90 -16.60
N GLY A 175 39.06 3.62 -17.43
CA GLY A 175 38.94 3.60 -18.89
C GLY A 175 39.37 2.32 -19.64
N PRO A 176 39.23 2.34 -20.99
CA PRO A 176 39.75 1.30 -21.87
C PRO A 176 41.24 1.60 -22.13
N ALA A 177 42.13 1.01 -21.34
CA ALA A 177 43.56 1.10 -21.59
C ALA A 177 44.16 -0.30 -21.82
N SER A 178 44.47 -0.55 -23.10
CA SER A 178 45.49 -1.48 -23.61
C SER A 178 45.39 -2.96 -23.23
N HIS A 179 44.80 -3.75 -24.13
CA HIS A 179 45.28 -5.11 -24.37
C HIS A 179 46.34 -5.02 -25.49
N PRO A 180 47.64 -5.26 -25.23
CA PRO A 180 48.61 -5.38 -26.30
C PRO A 180 48.50 -6.76 -26.95
N LEU A 181 48.51 -6.75 -28.28
CA LEU A 181 48.80 -7.89 -29.14
C LEU A 181 50.19 -8.44 -28.84
N LEU A 182 50.30 -9.71 -28.45
CA LEU A 182 51.47 -10.57 -28.64
C LEU A 182 50.94 -12.00 -28.86
N SER A 183 50.84 -12.43 -30.11
CA SER A 183 51.86 -13.19 -30.85
C SER A 183 51.88 -14.66 -30.49
N GLU A 184 51.66 -15.49 -31.53
CA GLU A 184 52.16 -16.85 -31.70
C GLU A 184 53.08 -17.40 -30.61
N ARG A 185 52.74 -18.58 -30.08
CA ARG A 185 53.64 -19.74 -30.15
C ARG A 185 52.90 -21.03 -29.79
N ARG A 186 52.84 -21.92 -30.80
CA ARG A 186 52.78 -23.39 -30.78
C ARG A 186 51.72 -24.09 -29.94
#